data_AF-A0A915BYZ9-F1
#
_entry.id   AF-A0A915BYZ9-F1
#
_cell.length_a   1.000
_cell.length_b   1.000
_cell.length_c   1.000
_cell.angle_alpha   90.00
_cell.angle_beta   90.00
_cell.angle_gamma   90.00
#
_symmetry.space_group_name_H-M   'P 1'
#
loop_
_entity.id
_entity.type
_entity.pdbx_description
1 polymer ?
#
loop_
_entity_poly.entity_id
_entity_poly.type
_entity_poly.pdbx_seq_one_letter_code
_entity_poly.pdbx_strand_id
1 'polypeptide(L)'
;KAHIPLHPLIHSPKVFPFRGNRINLQCKKQCYRKVLKGGSLIATDGNCTLGPPLTAYVDTFLGIAGANYGLCVCQLAQTIPAWCNALDGLYPGYTCEDQLVCGYPDGECKQKNYSAFLEGLNNDPTREADHVYAMWSDADETLLFRGLTWGKPTSRIPGMNGRWISDRNGHVAM
;
A
#
# COMPACT_ATOMS: atom_id res chain seq x y z
N LYS A 1 0.35 12.48 55.65
CA LYS A 1 -0.75 11.77 54.96
C LYS A 1 -0.58 12.07 53.47
N ALA A 2 0.03 11.16 52.73
CA ALA A 2 0.31 11.32 51.30
C ALA A 2 -0.97 11.12 50.49
N HIS A 3 -1.19 11.97 49.49
CA HIS A 3 -2.05 11.64 48.36
C HIS A 3 -1.23 11.80 47.08
N ILE A 4 -0.94 10.66 46.48
CA ILE A 4 -0.33 10.50 45.17
C ILE A 4 -1.50 10.34 44.19
N PRO A 5 -1.76 11.27 43.26
CA PRO A 5 -2.56 10.97 42.09
C PRO A 5 -1.66 10.38 40.99
N LEU A 6 -2.00 9.16 40.58
CA LEU A 6 -1.37 8.39 39.51
C LEU A 6 -1.46 9.15 38.18
N HIS A 7 -0.31 9.52 37.62
CA HIS A 7 -0.17 9.85 36.21
C HIS A 7 -0.35 8.58 35.36
N PRO A 8 -1.27 8.55 34.37
CA PRO A 8 -1.12 7.60 33.28
C PRO A 8 0.00 8.08 32.38
N LEU A 9 1.16 7.43 32.49
CA LEU A 9 2.22 7.44 31.48
C LEU A 9 1.67 6.81 30.19
N ILE A 10 0.94 7.58 29.40
CA ILE A 10 0.72 7.26 27.99
C ILE A 10 2.06 7.55 27.32
N HIS A 11 2.85 6.50 27.13
CA HIS A 11 3.97 6.49 26.20
C HIS A 11 3.42 7.01 24.87
N SER A 12 3.72 8.27 24.58
CA SER A 12 3.37 8.88 23.30
C SER A 12 4.10 8.05 22.25
N PRO A 13 3.41 7.43 21.28
CA PRO A 13 4.11 7.06 20.05
C PRO A 13 4.70 8.38 19.56
N LYS A 14 6.02 8.41 19.34
CA LYS A 14 6.70 9.58 18.78
C LYS A 14 6.06 9.88 17.44
N VAL A 15 5.04 10.74 17.43
CA VAL A 15 4.60 11.45 16.26
C VAL A 15 5.81 12.30 15.90
N PHE A 16 6.59 11.84 14.93
CA PHE A 16 7.73 12.60 14.44
C PHE A 16 7.21 13.98 14.02
N PRO A 17 7.60 15.07 14.70
CA PRO A 17 7.38 16.38 14.15
C PRO A 17 8.34 16.48 12.97
N PHE A 18 7.83 16.38 11.74
CA PHE A 18 8.56 16.72 10.53
C PHE A 18 8.88 18.23 10.53
N ARG A 19 9.79 18.67 11.41
CA ARG A 19 10.44 19.98 11.37
C ARG A 19 11.80 19.78 10.74
N GLY A 20 11.94 20.25 9.50
CA GLY A 20 13.26 20.42 8.87
C GLY A 20 13.56 19.55 7.66
N ASN A 21 12.58 19.26 6.81
CA ASN A 21 12.76 19.15 5.36
C ASN A 21 11.36 19.09 4.75
N ARG A 22 11.02 20.08 3.91
CA ARG A 22 9.79 20.03 3.13
C ARG A 22 9.89 18.78 2.25
N ILE A 23 9.19 17.70 2.58
CA ILE A 23 8.73 16.76 1.56
C ILE A 23 8.00 17.66 0.58
N ASN A 24 8.55 17.81 -0.63
CA ASN A 24 7.97 18.69 -1.61
C ASN A 24 6.55 18.15 -1.87
N LEU A 25 5.52 18.85 -1.38
CA LEU A 25 4.09 18.53 -1.50
C LEU A 25 3.60 18.61 -2.97
N GLN A 26 4.50 18.44 -3.93
CA GLN A 26 4.26 18.56 -5.37
C GLN A 26 3.58 17.33 -5.96
N CYS A 27 3.67 16.17 -5.31
CA CYS A 27 2.90 15.00 -5.75
C CYS A 27 1.55 15.03 -5.01
N LYS A 28 0.42 15.08 -5.72
CA LYS A 28 -0.90 15.00 -5.06
C LYS A 28 -1.32 13.55 -4.81
N LYS A 29 -0.71 12.59 -5.52
CA LYS A 29 -0.82 11.14 -5.23
C LYS A 29 0.46 10.60 -4.59
N GLN A 30 0.38 10.19 -3.34
CA GLN A 30 1.50 9.61 -2.60
C GLN A 30 1.07 8.32 -1.89
N CYS A 31 1.63 7.19 -2.31
CA CYS A 31 1.64 5.99 -1.48
C CYS A 31 2.85 6.07 -0.53
N TYR A 32 2.65 5.78 0.76
CA TYR A 32 3.73 5.80 1.75
C TYR A 32 4.95 4.98 1.34
N ARG A 33 4.75 3.82 0.71
CA ARG A 33 5.85 2.99 0.20
C ARG A 33 6.73 3.73 -0.82
N LYS A 34 6.12 4.52 -1.71
CA LYS A 34 6.87 5.32 -2.69
C LYS A 34 7.62 6.47 -2.03
N VAL A 35 7.07 7.08 -0.98
CA VAL A 35 7.76 8.10 -0.18
C VAL A 35 9.00 7.51 0.51
N LEU A 36 8.90 6.29 1.02
CA LEU A 36 10.02 5.62 1.69
C LEU A 36 11.14 5.22 0.72
N LYS A 37 10.78 4.69 -0.46
CA LYS A 37 11.76 4.34 -1.51
C LYS A 37 12.32 5.56 -2.25
N GLY A 38 11.60 6.68 -2.25
CA GLY A 38 12.00 7.89 -2.95
C GLY A 38 12.01 7.75 -4.48
N GLY A 39 12.90 8.49 -5.13
CA GLY A 39 13.07 8.54 -6.58
C GLY A 39 12.07 9.46 -7.28
N SER A 40 11.89 9.26 -8.60
CA SER A 40 10.89 9.97 -9.39
C SER A 40 9.55 9.24 -9.37
N LEU A 41 8.48 10.02 -9.45
CA LEU A 41 7.11 9.58 -9.62
C LEU A 41 6.53 10.28 -10.84
N ILE A 42 6.00 9.48 -11.76
CA ILE A 42 5.26 9.94 -12.93
C ILE A 42 3.79 9.72 -12.59
N ALA A 43 3.01 10.78 -12.57
CA ALA A 43 1.60 10.73 -12.24
C ALA A 43 0.78 11.63 -13.17
N THR A 44 -0.52 11.39 -13.21
CA THR A 44 -1.44 12.08 -14.13
C THR A 44 -1.56 13.57 -13.80
N ASP A 45 -1.24 13.95 -12.56
CA ASP A 45 -1.23 15.32 -12.03
C ASP A 45 0.12 16.04 -12.16
N GLY A 46 1.13 15.36 -12.70
CA GLY A 46 2.47 15.90 -12.93
C GLY A 46 3.59 14.97 -12.46
N ASN A 47 4.80 15.20 -12.98
CA ASN A 47 5.98 14.48 -12.53
C ASN A 47 6.56 15.14 -11.29
N CYS A 48 6.96 14.34 -10.31
CA CYS A 48 7.57 14.84 -9.09
C CYS A 48 8.75 13.96 -8.65
N THR A 49 9.69 14.58 -7.92
CA THR A 49 10.88 13.90 -7.40
C THR A 49 10.83 13.92 -5.88
N LEU A 50 10.81 12.74 -5.27
CA LEU A 50 10.71 12.55 -3.81
C LEU A 50 12.09 12.60 -3.12
N GLY A 51 13.17 12.56 -3.90
CA GLY A 51 14.54 12.60 -3.38
C GLY A 51 15.08 11.19 -3.06
N PRO A 52 16.16 11.10 -2.27
CA PRO A 52 16.76 9.83 -1.90
C PRO A 52 15.84 8.98 -1.00
N PRO A 53 16.03 7.64 -0.97
CA PRO A 53 15.27 6.76 -0.09
C PRO A 53 15.43 7.14 1.39
N LEU A 54 14.35 7.03 2.15
CA LEU A 54 14.30 7.28 3.60
C LEU A 54 14.47 6.00 4.43
N THR A 55 14.82 4.90 3.78
CA THR A 55 14.86 3.55 4.35
C THR A 55 15.79 3.45 5.55
N ALA A 56 16.93 4.15 5.51
CA ALA A 56 17.88 4.23 6.63
C ALA A 56 17.35 4.95 7.88
N TYR A 57 16.23 5.66 7.77
CA TYR A 57 15.62 6.40 8.88
C TYR A 57 14.35 5.71 9.43
N VAL A 58 13.93 4.60 8.83
CA VAL A 58 12.71 3.89 9.20
C VAL A 58 13.06 2.46 9.60
N ASP A 59 12.98 2.22 10.89
CA ASP A 59 13.22 0.90 11.49
C ASP A 59 12.10 -0.08 11.10
N THR A 60 10.84 0.30 11.30
CA THR A 60 9.68 -0.57 11.04
C THR A 60 8.61 0.12 10.20
N PHE A 61 8.17 -0.55 9.13
CA PHE A 61 7.03 -0.16 8.30
C PHE A 61 5.91 -1.20 8.42
N LEU A 62 4.69 -0.72 8.69
CA LEU A 62 3.48 -1.53 8.77
C LEU A 62 2.48 -1.07 7.70
N GLY A 63 2.26 -1.93 6.69
CA GLY A 63 1.17 -1.74 5.72
C GLY A 63 -0.14 -2.30 6.25
N ILE A 64 -1.21 -1.50 6.21
CA ILE A 64 -2.56 -1.90 6.64
C ILE A 64 -3.47 -1.87 5.44
N ALA A 65 -4.12 -2.99 5.10
CA ALA A 65 -5.09 -3.10 4.02
C ALA A 65 -4.62 -2.40 2.72
N GLY A 66 -3.33 -2.56 2.37
CA GLY A 66 -2.75 -1.91 1.19
C GLY A 66 -3.25 -2.54 -0.10
N ALA A 67 -3.38 -1.76 -1.17
CA ALA A 67 -3.67 -2.27 -2.51
C ALA A 67 -2.39 -2.41 -3.35
N ASN A 68 -1.39 -3.14 -2.85
CA ASN A 68 -0.04 -3.18 -3.45
C ASN A 68 -0.01 -3.86 -4.83
N TYR A 69 -0.96 -4.75 -5.10
CA TYR A 69 -1.13 -5.41 -6.40
C TYR A 69 -2.38 -4.91 -7.15
N GLY A 70 -2.95 -3.78 -6.70
CA GLY A 70 -4.16 -3.22 -7.26
C GLY A 70 -5.43 -3.84 -6.69
N LEU A 71 -6.56 -3.19 -6.95
CA LEU A 71 -7.87 -3.63 -6.48
C LEU A 71 -8.65 -4.24 -7.64
N CYS A 72 -9.28 -5.39 -7.39
CA CYS A 72 -9.99 -6.09 -8.44
C CYS A 72 -11.17 -5.28 -9.02
N VAL A 73 -11.79 -4.42 -8.21
CA VAL A 73 -12.83 -3.48 -8.68
C VAL A 73 -12.34 -2.56 -9.82
N CYS A 74 -11.05 -2.22 -9.84
CA CYS A 74 -10.47 -1.40 -10.90
C CYS A 74 -10.28 -2.13 -12.23
N GLN A 75 -10.47 -3.46 -12.30
CA GLN A 75 -10.47 -4.18 -13.57
C GLN A 75 -11.65 -3.74 -14.45
N LEU A 76 -12.84 -3.59 -13.87
CA LEU A 76 -14.09 -3.30 -14.57
C LEU A 76 -14.46 -1.81 -14.56
N ALA A 77 -13.97 -1.05 -13.57
CA ALA A 77 -14.26 0.38 -13.39
C ALA A 77 -13.12 1.28 -13.88
N GLN A 78 -12.52 0.94 -15.02
CA GLN A 78 -11.41 1.71 -15.56
C GLN A 78 -11.87 3.14 -15.84
N THR A 79 -11.18 4.11 -15.26
CA THR A 79 -11.46 5.56 -15.34
C THR A 79 -12.72 6.08 -14.65
N ILE A 80 -13.55 5.23 -14.01
CA ILE A 80 -14.74 5.71 -13.27
C ILE A 80 -14.28 6.44 -11.99
N PRO A 81 -13.52 5.81 -11.07
CA PRO A 81 -12.74 6.55 -10.09
C PRO A 81 -11.38 6.95 -10.66
N ALA A 82 -10.93 8.17 -10.36
CA ALA A 82 -9.60 8.68 -10.75
C ALA A 82 -8.41 7.86 -10.19
N TRP A 83 -8.68 6.95 -9.24
CA TRP A 83 -7.70 6.02 -8.66
C TRP A 83 -7.65 4.65 -9.35
N CYS A 84 -8.51 4.35 -10.32
CA CYS A 84 -8.46 3.12 -11.14
C CYS A 84 -7.76 3.33 -12.49
N ASN A 85 -6.62 4.01 -12.49
CA ASN A 85 -5.81 4.27 -13.70
C ASN A 85 -4.63 3.29 -13.83
N ALA A 86 -4.25 2.96 -15.06
CA ALA A 86 -3.08 2.16 -15.37
C ALA A 86 -1.75 2.92 -15.15
N LEU A 87 -1.73 4.25 -15.17
CA LEU A 87 -0.49 5.00 -14.94
C LEU A 87 -0.10 5.07 -13.45
N ASP A 88 -0.97 5.67 -12.64
CA ASP A 88 -0.72 6.07 -11.24
C ASP A 88 -1.86 5.64 -10.29
N GLY A 89 -2.51 4.53 -10.62
CA GLY A 89 -3.70 4.04 -9.92
C GLY A 89 -3.52 2.64 -9.37
N LEU A 90 -4.64 2.08 -8.91
CA LEU A 90 -4.74 0.75 -8.31
C LEU A 90 -5.19 -0.28 -9.34
N TYR A 91 -4.82 -0.09 -10.60
CA TYR A 91 -5.22 -0.95 -11.69
C TYR A 91 -4.52 -2.32 -11.61
N PRO A 92 -5.27 -3.44 -11.55
CA PRO A 92 -4.68 -4.76 -11.40
C PRO A 92 -4.31 -5.42 -12.74
N GLY A 93 -4.53 -4.79 -13.89
CA GLY A 93 -4.36 -5.44 -15.20
C GLY A 93 -5.65 -6.09 -15.71
N TYR A 94 -5.69 -6.43 -16.99
CA TYR A 94 -6.87 -6.99 -17.66
C TYR A 94 -7.00 -8.50 -17.50
N THR A 95 -5.89 -9.21 -17.58
CA THR A 95 -5.82 -10.67 -17.60
C THR A 95 -4.59 -11.13 -16.84
N CYS A 96 -4.65 -12.35 -16.33
CA CYS A 96 -3.52 -13.01 -15.72
C CYS A 96 -3.47 -14.44 -16.21
N GLU A 97 -2.52 -14.71 -17.11
CA GLU A 97 -2.46 -15.98 -17.84
C GLU A 97 -3.81 -16.26 -18.53
N ASP A 98 -4.47 -17.38 -18.21
CA ASP A 98 -5.76 -17.77 -18.78
C ASP A 98 -6.97 -17.18 -18.03
N GLN A 99 -6.75 -16.49 -16.91
CA GLN A 99 -7.83 -15.93 -16.10
C GLN A 99 -8.27 -14.56 -16.63
N LEU A 100 -9.59 -14.42 -16.82
CA LEU A 100 -10.22 -13.19 -17.28
C LEU A 100 -10.79 -12.33 -16.14
N VAL A 101 -10.98 -12.87 -14.93
CA VAL A 101 -11.61 -12.14 -13.81
C VAL A 101 -10.73 -12.22 -12.57
N CYS A 102 -10.29 -11.06 -12.06
CA CYS A 102 -9.35 -11.01 -10.93
C CYS A 102 -9.89 -11.53 -9.60
N GLY A 103 -11.22 -11.52 -9.42
CA GLY A 103 -11.89 -11.83 -8.16
C GLY A 103 -12.26 -13.30 -7.99
N TYR A 104 -12.21 -14.08 -9.07
CA TYR A 104 -12.46 -15.52 -9.08
C TYR A 104 -11.30 -16.25 -9.78
N PRO A 105 -10.11 -16.23 -9.18
CA PRO A 105 -8.94 -16.89 -9.74
C PRO A 105 -9.01 -18.41 -9.53
N ASP A 106 -8.72 -19.20 -10.57
CA ASP A 106 -8.55 -20.65 -10.50
C ASP A 106 -7.22 -21.08 -9.83
N GLY A 107 -6.33 -20.12 -9.55
CA GLY A 107 -5.01 -20.33 -8.96
C GLY A 107 -4.20 -19.04 -8.85
N GLU A 108 -3.06 -19.10 -8.14
CA GLU A 108 -2.10 -17.99 -8.10
C GLU A 108 -1.38 -17.84 -9.46
N CYS A 109 -1.52 -16.67 -10.09
CA CYS A 109 -0.87 -16.39 -11.36
C CYS A 109 0.09 -15.19 -11.26
N LYS A 110 1.03 -15.07 -12.19
CA LYS A 110 1.94 -13.91 -12.21
C LYS A 110 1.28 -12.75 -12.97
N GLN A 111 0.70 -11.83 -12.21
CA GLN A 111 0.14 -10.58 -12.72
C GLN A 111 1.15 -9.83 -13.60
N LYS A 112 0.70 -9.38 -14.78
CA LYS A 112 1.47 -8.60 -15.76
C LYS A 112 0.65 -7.38 -16.17
N ASN A 113 1.32 -6.30 -16.59
CA ASN A 113 0.68 -5.09 -17.13
C ASN A 113 -0.36 -4.46 -16.17
N TYR A 114 -0.08 -4.50 -14.88
CA TYR A 114 -0.84 -3.75 -13.88
C TYR A 114 -0.30 -2.31 -13.80
N SER A 115 -0.81 -1.48 -12.90
CA SER A 115 -0.46 -0.06 -12.93
C SER A 115 1.06 0.18 -12.92
N ALA A 116 1.57 1.00 -13.85
CA ALA A 116 3.00 1.29 -13.99
C ALA A 116 3.62 1.78 -12.68
N PHE A 117 2.85 2.55 -11.90
CA PHE A 117 3.22 2.95 -10.55
C PHE A 117 3.44 1.77 -9.60
N LEU A 118 2.48 0.85 -9.51
CA LEU A 118 2.57 -0.33 -8.64
C LEU A 118 3.64 -1.30 -9.13
N GLU A 119 3.78 -1.46 -10.45
CA GLU A 119 4.79 -2.31 -11.06
C GLU A 119 6.19 -1.82 -10.76
N GLY A 120 6.45 -0.52 -10.95
CA GLY A 120 7.70 0.10 -10.54
C GLY A 120 7.96 -0.04 -9.04
N LEU A 121 6.93 0.15 -8.21
CA LEU A 121 7.06 0.07 -6.76
C LEU A 121 7.40 -1.35 -6.26
N ASN A 122 6.81 -2.37 -6.88
CA ASN A 122 6.99 -3.77 -6.49
C ASN A 122 8.25 -4.41 -7.10
N ASN A 123 8.71 -3.94 -8.26
CA ASN A 123 9.94 -4.41 -8.89
C ASN A 123 11.20 -3.73 -8.33
N ASP A 124 11.05 -2.62 -7.61
CA ASP A 124 12.17 -1.95 -6.95
C ASP A 124 12.69 -2.79 -5.77
N PRO A 125 13.97 -3.24 -5.81
CA PRO A 125 14.56 -4.08 -4.77
C PRO A 125 14.86 -3.32 -3.47
N THR A 126 14.76 -1.98 -3.45
CA THR A 126 14.92 -1.21 -2.22
C THR A 126 13.81 -1.56 -1.24
N ARG A 127 14.17 -1.83 0.02
CA ARG A 127 13.22 -2.15 1.09
C ARG A 127 12.64 -0.87 1.67
N GLU A 128 11.37 -0.85 2.04
CA GLU A 128 10.73 0.34 2.62
C GLU A 128 11.23 0.70 4.02
N ALA A 129 11.72 -0.30 4.78
CA ALA A 129 12.26 -0.20 6.12
C ALA A 129 13.13 -1.45 6.43
N ASP A 130 13.83 -1.44 7.57
CA ASP A 130 14.57 -2.63 8.05
C ASP A 130 13.63 -3.80 8.36
N HIS A 131 12.49 -3.49 8.95
CA HIS A 131 11.41 -4.41 9.26
C HIS A 131 10.12 -4.00 8.54
N VAL A 132 9.60 -4.86 7.67
CA VAL A 132 8.39 -4.62 6.88
C VAL A 132 7.34 -5.65 7.25
N TYR A 133 6.19 -5.19 7.73
CA TYR A 133 5.05 -6.03 8.06
C TYR A 133 3.82 -5.59 7.29
N ALA A 134 2.92 -6.53 7.05
CA ALA A 134 1.63 -6.25 6.43
C ALA A 134 0.50 -6.89 7.24
N MET A 135 -0.59 -6.16 7.41
CA MET A 135 -1.81 -6.68 8.01
C MET A 135 -3.04 -6.34 7.17
N TRP A 136 -3.95 -7.30 7.06
CA TRP A 136 -5.21 -7.13 6.34
C TRP A 136 -6.25 -8.12 6.87
N SER A 137 -7.46 -8.01 6.35
CA SER A 137 -8.56 -8.91 6.68
C SER A 137 -9.19 -9.51 5.43
N ASP A 138 -9.56 -10.79 5.52
CA ASP A 138 -10.35 -11.48 4.50
C ASP A 138 -11.82 -10.99 4.48
N ALA A 139 -12.27 -10.36 5.57
CA ALA A 139 -13.61 -9.79 5.72
C ALA A 139 -13.66 -8.29 5.33
N ASP A 140 -12.58 -7.71 4.83
CA ASP A 140 -12.50 -6.29 4.47
C ASP A 140 -13.33 -5.98 3.21
N GLU A 141 -14.39 -5.18 3.39
CA GLU A 141 -15.30 -4.80 2.32
C GLU A 141 -14.71 -3.78 1.34
N THR A 142 -13.61 -3.09 1.70
CA THR A 142 -12.92 -2.15 0.81
C THR A 142 -11.96 -2.83 -0.14
N LEU A 143 -11.26 -3.86 0.34
CA LEU A 143 -10.38 -4.66 -0.51
C LEU A 143 -11.18 -5.51 -1.49
N LEU A 144 -12.40 -5.90 -1.10
CA LEU A 144 -13.32 -6.79 -1.83
C LEU A 144 -12.69 -8.16 -2.14
N PHE A 145 -13.50 -9.13 -2.55
CA PHE A 145 -13.02 -10.45 -3.00
C PHE A 145 -12.03 -11.12 -2.04
N ARG A 146 -12.25 -10.99 -0.72
CA ARG A 146 -11.37 -11.49 0.35
C ARG A 146 -9.95 -10.93 0.33
N GLY A 147 -9.78 -9.72 -0.21
CA GLY A 147 -8.48 -9.07 -0.38
C GLY A 147 -7.58 -9.73 -1.41
N LEU A 148 -8.15 -10.54 -2.31
CA LEU A 148 -7.42 -11.23 -3.36
C LEU A 148 -7.53 -10.47 -4.69
N THR A 149 -6.39 -10.37 -5.36
CA THR A 149 -6.25 -9.91 -6.74
C THR A 149 -5.43 -10.95 -7.48
N TRP A 150 -6.01 -11.62 -8.49
CA TRP A 150 -5.31 -12.65 -9.29
C TRP A 150 -4.76 -13.82 -8.46
N GLY A 151 -5.52 -14.25 -7.46
CA GLY A 151 -5.17 -15.35 -6.55
C GLY A 151 -4.19 -14.93 -5.45
N LYS A 152 -3.69 -13.69 -5.47
CA LYS A 152 -2.69 -13.20 -4.52
C LYS A 152 -3.29 -12.14 -3.60
N PRO A 153 -2.92 -12.11 -2.30
CA PRO A 153 -3.37 -11.05 -1.41
C PRO A 153 -2.83 -9.69 -1.85
N THR A 154 -3.72 -8.73 -2.14
CA THR A 154 -3.31 -7.42 -2.64
C THR A 154 -2.52 -6.61 -1.61
N SER A 155 -2.79 -6.83 -0.32
CA SER A 155 -2.08 -6.17 0.79
C SER A 155 -0.71 -6.73 1.08
N ARG A 156 -0.29 -7.78 0.39
CA ARG A 156 1.08 -8.30 0.49
C ARG A 156 2.09 -7.26 0.01
N ILE A 157 3.17 -7.06 0.77
CA ILE A 157 4.30 -6.23 0.36
C ILE A 157 5.46 -7.16 -0.05
N PRO A 158 6.08 -6.96 -1.23
CA PRO A 158 7.29 -7.67 -1.61
C PRO A 158 8.39 -7.50 -0.56
N GLY A 159 9.01 -8.60 -0.11
CA GLY A 159 10.10 -8.55 0.87
C GLY A 159 9.68 -8.28 2.33
N MET A 160 8.39 -8.41 2.67
CA MET A 160 7.92 -8.32 4.06
C MET A 160 8.47 -9.44 4.95
N ASN A 161 8.80 -9.10 6.20
CA ASN A 161 9.29 -10.00 7.23
C ASN A 161 8.19 -10.84 7.86
N GLY A 162 6.96 -10.32 7.88
CA GLY A 162 5.85 -11.01 8.50
C GLY A 162 4.50 -10.44 8.09
N ARG A 163 3.47 -11.20 8.43
CA ARG A 163 2.09 -10.87 8.10
C ARG A 163 1.14 -11.28 9.22
N TRP A 164 0.08 -10.48 9.39
CA TRP A 164 -1.10 -10.87 10.14
C TRP A 164 -2.36 -10.80 9.26
N ILE A 165 -3.22 -11.81 9.33
CA ILE A 165 -4.49 -11.85 8.59
C ILE A 165 -5.62 -12.04 9.61
N SER A 166 -6.64 -11.18 9.52
CA SER A 166 -7.90 -11.36 10.24
C SER A 166 -8.94 -12.07 9.37
N ASP A 167 -9.77 -12.88 10.01
CA ASP A 167 -10.97 -13.50 9.44
C ASP A 167 -12.27 -12.78 9.84
N ARG A 168 -12.20 -11.74 10.68
CA ARG A 168 -13.37 -11.13 11.35
C ARG A 168 -13.45 -9.61 11.27
N ASN A 169 -12.34 -8.93 11.02
CA ASN A 169 -12.31 -7.48 11.04
C ASN A 169 -12.82 -6.93 9.69
N GLY A 170 -13.98 -6.29 9.69
CA GLY A 170 -14.46 -5.52 8.53
C GLY A 170 -13.78 -4.16 8.44
N HIS A 171 -13.90 -3.53 7.28
CA HIS A 171 -13.50 -2.15 7.04
C HIS A 171 -14.47 -1.57 6.01
N VAL A 172 -15.14 -0.46 6.37
CA VAL A 172 -16.03 0.25 5.46
C VAL A 172 -15.37 1.59 5.12
N ALA A 173 -14.97 1.76 3.86
CA ALA A 173 -14.55 3.07 3.36
C ALA A 173 -15.78 3.96 3.30
N MET A 174 -15.73 5.07 4.04
CA MET A 174 -16.70 6.17 4.01
C MET A 174 -16.21 7.31 3.13
#